data_AF-A0A976FN43-F1
#
_entry.id   AF-A0A976FN43-F1
#
_cell.length_a   1.000
_cell.length_b   1.000
_cell.length_c   1.000
_cell.angle_alpha   90.00
_cell.angle_beta   90.00
_cell.angle_gamma   90.00
#
_symmetry.space_group_name_H-M   'P 1'
#
loop_
_entity.id
_entity.type
_entity.pdbx_description
1 polymer ?
#
loop_
_entity_poly.entity_id
_entity_poly.type
_entity_poly.pdbx_seq_one_letter_code
_entity_poly.pdbx_strand_id
1 'polypeptide(L)'
;MASHSSKSSNKFGYALNFDWKHPWPRAPRPKNEDERLEELARYHILDSEPDEKFDKLCRIACKEMKCPIAAVSFIDKQKQWFKANSGLTQRQIPRDVALCAHTIMHAKRALVVEDTSLDERFQHNPLVTRASAVRFYAGVPITTPSGFCIGSVFVFDVKCHHHVDAKILHKIAAKVLKYMDERLKNIAAATGGALPKPTLLSSAALSQSKVVSPPTSQEQPAGETALREQQPPMPMKPEPVAEPTPVPEAGPVQSSALVQASPVSTSTAIEAQGQGQGGLGNMGSMLMNLLARTTETQQQLAAQQGVMFETLGEHSNQLDLLGQSMSNLEKRFEQVRLKKEQQRSAANRIPNRV
;
A
#
# COMPACT_ATOMS: atom_id res chain seq x y z
N MET A 1 34.60 37.70 -9.27
CA MET A 1 33.56 36.81 -8.71
C MET A 1 33.86 35.40 -9.17
N ALA A 2 34.33 34.54 -8.26
CA ALA A 2 34.84 33.21 -8.58
C ALA A 2 33.68 32.21 -8.77
N SER A 3 33.58 31.67 -9.99
CA SER A 3 32.68 30.59 -10.38
C SER A 3 32.97 29.33 -9.56
N HIS A 4 32.08 29.01 -8.63
CA HIS A 4 32.09 27.73 -7.91
C HIS A 4 31.47 26.65 -8.81
N SER A 5 32.25 26.18 -9.78
CA SER A 5 31.98 24.89 -10.43
C SER A 5 32.30 23.79 -9.41
N SER A 6 31.32 23.46 -8.57
CA SER A 6 31.39 22.33 -7.64
C SER A 6 31.56 21.03 -8.44
N LYS A 7 32.81 20.55 -8.52
CA LYS A 7 33.11 19.17 -8.88
C LYS A 7 32.58 18.28 -7.77
N SER A 8 31.29 17.96 -7.81
CA SER A 8 30.69 16.91 -7.00
C SER A 8 31.48 15.62 -7.23
N SER A 9 32.19 15.18 -6.19
CA SER A 9 32.81 13.87 -6.13
C SER A 9 31.71 12.82 -6.35
N ASN A 10 31.89 11.96 -7.36
CA ASN A 10 30.85 11.01 -7.78
C ASN A 10 30.75 9.80 -6.82
N LYS A 11 30.41 10.06 -5.56
CA LYS A 11 30.30 9.11 -4.43
C LYS A 11 29.44 7.89 -4.77
N PHE A 12 28.42 8.07 -5.60
CA PHE A 12 27.46 7.02 -5.96
C PHE A 12 27.74 6.33 -7.29
N GLY A 13 28.71 6.80 -8.08
CA GLY A 13 28.96 6.32 -9.44
C GLY A 13 28.01 6.88 -10.52
N TYR A 14 27.09 7.77 -10.14
CA TYR A 14 26.27 8.58 -11.05
C TYR A 14 25.94 9.94 -10.39
N ALA A 15 25.71 10.96 -11.22
CA ALA A 15 25.34 12.29 -10.75
C ALA A 15 23.90 12.33 -10.24
N LEU A 16 23.67 13.06 -9.14
CA LEU A 16 22.33 13.36 -8.63
C LEU A 16 21.81 14.63 -9.33
N ASN A 17 20.57 14.58 -9.81
CA ASN A 17 19.94 15.69 -10.51
C ASN A 17 18.82 16.29 -9.65
N PHE A 18 19.01 17.53 -9.19
CA PHE A 18 18.02 18.29 -8.40
C PHE A 18 17.30 19.37 -9.22
N ASP A 19 17.45 19.37 -10.55
CA ASP A 19 16.84 20.35 -11.46
C ASP A 19 15.35 20.04 -11.70
N TRP A 20 14.54 20.30 -10.66
CA TRP A 20 13.08 20.23 -10.62
C TRP A 20 12.51 20.76 -9.30
N LYS A 21 11.17 20.75 -9.20
CA LYS A 21 10.41 21.31 -8.07
C LYS A 21 10.51 20.54 -6.74
N HIS A 22 11.19 19.40 -6.68
CA HIS A 22 11.18 18.52 -5.52
C HIS A 22 12.53 18.54 -4.76
N PRO A 23 12.53 18.44 -3.43
CA PRO A 23 13.76 18.52 -2.61
C PRO A 23 14.63 17.25 -2.61
N TRP A 24 14.23 16.19 -3.32
CA TRP A 24 15.02 14.97 -3.53
C TRP A 24 15.46 14.92 -5.00
N PRO A 25 16.49 14.14 -5.39
CA PRO A 25 16.92 14.11 -6.79
C PRO A 25 15.93 13.34 -7.67
N ARG A 26 15.88 13.68 -8.96
CA ARG A 26 15.19 12.88 -9.98
C ARG A 26 15.74 11.46 -9.99
N ALA A 27 14.88 10.50 -10.34
CA ALA A 27 15.31 9.12 -10.49
C ALA A 27 16.40 9.01 -11.55
N PRO A 28 17.57 8.42 -11.23
CA PRO A 28 18.64 8.28 -12.20
C PRO A 28 18.23 7.31 -13.31
N ARG A 29 18.83 7.52 -14.48
CA ARG A 29 18.66 6.69 -15.67
C ARG A 29 20.03 6.17 -16.12
N PRO A 30 20.20 4.86 -16.32
CA PRO A 30 21.37 4.31 -17.01
C PRO A 30 21.54 4.96 -18.40
N LYS A 31 22.78 4.96 -18.92
CA LYS A 31 23.07 5.53 -20.25
C LYS A 31 22.32 4.79 -21.38
N ASN A 32 22.12 3.50 -21.21
CA ASN A 32 21.42 2.57 -22.10
C ASN A 32 19.98 2.31 -21.62
N GLU A 33 19.26 3.37 -21.26
CA GLU A 33 17.91 3.25 -20.71
C GLU A 33 16.89 2.70 -21.71
N ASP A 34 17.00 3.07 -22.99
CA ASP A 34 16.07 2.61 -24.01
C ASP A 34 16.23 1.11 -24.27
N GLU A 35 17.47 0.61 -24.41
CA GLU A 35 17.76 -0.82 -24.57
C GLU A 35 17.39 -1.62 -23.32
N ARG A 36 17.56 -1.03 -22.13
CA ARG A 36 17.11 -1.63 -20.86
C ARG A 36 15.59 -1.78 -20.82
N LEU A 37 14.85 -0.79 -21.31
CA LEU A 37 13.38 -0.83 -21.38
C LEU A 37 12.90 -1.83 -22.43
N GLU A 38 13.56 -1.92 -23.58
CA GLU A 38 13.31 -2.96 -24.57
C GLU A 38 13.54 -4.35 -24.00
N GLU A 39 14.64 -4.56 -23.28
CA GLU A 39 14.92 -5.83 -22.61
C GLU A 39 13.86 -6.17 -21.56
N LEU A 40 13.44 -5.20 -20.74
CA LEU A 40 12.35 -5.40 -19.77
C LEU A 40 11.04 -5.80 -20.47
N ALA A 41 10.72 -5.14 -21.58
CA ALA A 41 9.55 -5.41 -22.40
C ALA A 41 9.55 -6.83 -22.98
N ARG A 42 10.72 -7.36 -23.40
CA ARG A 42 10.88 -8.75 -23.90
C ARG A 42 10.48 -9.81 -22.89
N TYR A 43 10.56 -9.51 -21.59
CA TYR A 43 10.17 -10.46 -20.54
C TYR A 43 8.65 -10.55 -20.32
N HIS A 44 7.84 -9.69 -20.95
CA HIS A 44 6.39 -9.62 -20.77
C HIS A 44 5.95 -9.63 -19.30
N ILE A 45 6.79 -9.10 -18.40
CA ILE A 45 6.59 -9.28 -16.96
C ILE A 45 5.72 -8.17 -16.37
N LEU A 46 5.79 -6.96 -16.93
CA LEU A 46 4.99 -5.83 -16.51
C LEU A 46 3.50 -6.12 -16.71
N ASP A 47 2.69 -5.68 -15.74
CA ASP A 47 1.23 -5.80 -15.73
C ASP A 47 0.72 -7.24 -15.94
N SER A 48 1.57 -8.24 -15.64
CA SER A 48 1.20 -9.65 -15.66
C SER A 48 0.51 -10.08 -14.37
N GLU A 49 -0.32 -11.12 -14.45
CA GLU A 49 -1.07 -11.68 -13.32
C GLU A 49 -0.18 -12.02 -12.12
N PRO A 50 -0.70 -11.94 -10.88
CA PRO A 50 0.01 -12.38 -9.68
C PRO A 50 0.54 -13.82 -9.82
N ASP A 51 1.70 -14.09 -9.22
CA ASP A 51 2.34 -15.40 -9.31
C ASP A 51 2.95 -15.77 -7.96
N GLU A 52 2.39 -16.83 -7.37
CA GLU A 52 2.73 -17.32 -6.03
C GLU A 52 4.21 -17.69 -5.88
N LYS A 53 4.91 -18.04 -6.97
CA LYS A 53 6.35 -18.31 -6.94
C LYS A 53 7.14 -17.06 -6.55
N PHE A 54 6.74 -15.89 -7.01
CA PHE A 54 7.38 -14.63 -6.66
C PHE A 54 6.96 -14.16 -5.26
N ASP A 55 5.70 -14.39 -4.86
CA ASP A 55 5.22 -14.07 -3.51
C ASP A 55 5.98 -14.85 -2.43
N LYS A 56 6.22 -16.15 -2.67
CA LYS A 56 7.04 -17.00 -1.80
C LYS A 56 8.45 -16.43 -1.61
N LEU A 57 9.07 -15.92 -2.68
CA LEU A 57 10.39 -15.27 -2.58
C LEU A 57 10.35 -14.00 -1.73
N CYS A 58 9.30 -13.20 -1.81
CA CYS A 58 9.14 -12.00 -0.97
C CYS A 58 9.00 -12.38 0.52
N ARG A 59 8.23 -13.43 0.84
CA ARG A 59 8.08 -13.92 2.21
C ARG A 59 9.41 -14.44 2.77
N ILE A 60 10.20 -15.16 1.96
CA ILE A 60 11.55 -15.60 2.33
C ILE A 60 12.44 -14.39 2.58
N ALA A 61 12.44 -13.38 1.69
CA ALA A 61 13.22 -12.16 1.88
C ALA A 61 12.86 -11.44 3.19
N CYS A 62 11.58 -11.28 3.52
CA CYS A 62 11.14 -10.68 4.79
C CYS A 62 11.71 -11.45 5.99
N LYS A 63 11.56 -12.79 5.98
CA LYS A 63 12.00 -13.65 7.08
C LYS A 63 13.51 -13.61 7.28
N GLU A 64 14.28 -13.79 6.21
CA GLU A 64 15.74 -13.90 6.28
C GLU A 64 16.40 -12.54 6.57
N MET A 65 15.85 -11.45 6.02
CA MET A 65 16.34 -10.09 6.27
C MET A 65 15.75 -9.46 7.53
N LYS A 66 14.83 -10.16 8.23
CA LYS A 66 14.08 -9.65 9.40
C LYS A 66 13.45 -8.27 9.15
N CYS A 67 12.92 -8.09 7.94
CA CYS A 67 12.26 -6.85 7.52
C CYS A 67 10.76 -7.10 7.37
N PRO A 68 9.90 -6.13 7.71
CA PRO A 68 8.46 -6.28 7.55
C PRO A 68 8.04 -6.32 6.07
N ILE A 69 8.84 -5.73 5.18
CA ILE A 69 8.48 -5.52 3.79
C ILE A 69 9.58 -6.01 2.85
N ALA A 70 9.15 -6.73 1.80
CA ALA A 70 9.99 -7.14 0.68
C ALA A 70 9.19 -7.11 -0.62
N ALA A 71 9.86 -6.88 -1.75
CA ALA A 71 9.22 -7.00 -3.05
C ALA A 71 10.19 -7.40 -4.17
N VAL A 72 9.61 -8.02 -5.19
CA VAL A 72 10.18 -8.16 -6.53
C VAL A 72 9.56 -7.08 -7.41
N SER A 73 10.39 -6.20 -7.96
CA SER A 73 9.90 -5.05 -8.72
C SER A 73 10.71 -4.78 -9.97
N PHE A 74 10.07 -4.12 -10.93
CA PHE A 74 10.66 -3.75 -12.22
C PHE A 74 10.53 -2.25 -12.42
N ILE A 75 11.57 -1.65 -13.00
CA ILE A 75 11.63 -0.21 -13.24
C ILE A 75 11.26 0.04 -14.70
N ASP A 76 10.10 0.64 -14.93
CA ASP A 76 9.62 1.08 -16.23
C ASP A 76 10.01 2.56 -16.48
N LYS A 77 9.59 3.14 -17.61
CA LYS A 77 9.91 4.51 -18.01
C LYS A 77 9.48 5.55 -16.97
N GLN A 78 8.31 5.36 -16.35
CA GLN A 78 7.70 6.33 -15.43
C GLN A 78 7.31 5.76 -14.07
N LYS A 79 7.30 4.43 -13.91
CA LYS A 79 6.84 3.74 -12.71
C LYS A 79 7.83 2.67 -12.24
N GLN A 80 7.80 2.39 -10.94
CA GLN A 80 8.23 1.10 -10.42
C GLN A 80 6.98 0.23 -10.26
N TRP A 81 6.98 -0.93 -10.89
CA TRP A 81 5.88 -1.89 -10.84
C TRP A 81 6.26 -3.10 -9.98
N PHE A 82 5.37 -3.56 -9.10
CA PHE A 82 5.61 -4.67 -8.19
C PHE A 82 5.02 -5.95 -8.76
N LYS A 83 5.88 -6.93 -9.08
CA LYS A 83 5.45 -8.26 -9.52
C LYS A 83 4.90 -9.09 -8.37
N ALA A 84 5.54 -8.94 -7.23
CA ALA A 84 5.17 -9.58 -5.98
C ALA A 84 5.68 -8.70 -4.84
N ASN A 85 4.97 -8.75 -3.72
CA ASN A 85 5.40 -8.08 -2.51
C ASN A 85 4.88 -8.82 -1.28
N SER A 86 5.45 -8.49 -0.13
CA SER A 86 4.94 -8.82 1.19
C SER A 86 4.95 -7.54 2.00
N GLY A 87 3.79 -7.15 2.55
CA GLY A 87 3.62 -5.96 3.38
C GLY A 87 3.41 -4.64 2.62
N LEU A 88 3.24 -4.66 1.29
CA LEU A 88 2.82 -3.48 0.52
C LEU A 88 1.37 -3.63 0.04
N THR A 89 0.64 -2.53 -0.01
CA THR A 89 -0.72 -2.50 -0.59
C THR A 89 -0.70 -2.01 -2.04
N GLN A 90 0.26 -1.16 -2.40
CA GLN A 90 0.36 -0.61 -3.75
C GLN A 90 0.93 -1.63 -4.73
N ARG A 91 0.44 -1.60 -5.98
CA ARG A 91 0.99 -2.40 -7.10
C ARG A 91 2.05 -1.67 -7.93
N GLN A 92 2.13 -0.35 -7.78
CA GLN A 92 3.15 0.46 -8.42
C GLN A 92 3.32 1.79 -7.69
N ILE A 93 4.45 2.46 -7.91
CA ILE A 93 4.72 3.83 -7.48
C ILE A 93 5.39 4.61 -8.61
N PRO A 94 5.35 5.96 -8.59
CA PRO A 94 6.13 6.76 -9.53
C PRO A 94 7.63 6.44 -9.44
N ARG A 95 8.32 6.35 -10.58
CA ARG A 95 9.77 6.06 -10.61
C ARG A 95 10.57 7.13 -9.87
N ASP A 96 10.14 8.37 -9.92
CA ASP A 96 10.79 9.52 -9.30
C ASP A 96 10.78 9.50 -7.76
N VAL A 97 10.03 8.59 -7.13
CA VAL A 97 10.11 8.33 -5.68
C VAL A 97 10.75 6.97 -5.36
N ALA A 98 11.00 6.13 -6.36
CA ALA A 98 11.49 4.78 -6.19
C ALA A 98 12.98 4.73 -5.81
N LEU A 99 13.28 4.25 -4.60
CA LEU A 99 14.67 3.92 -4.20
C LEU A 99 15.30 2.92 -5.16
N CYS A 100 14.50 2.03 -5.73
CA CYS A 100 14.95 1.00 -6.67
C CYS A 100 15.48 1.57 -8.00
N ALA A 101 15.11 2.80 -8.37
CA ALA A 101 15.73 3.48 -9.51
C ALA A 101 17.24 3.71 -9.29
N HIS A 102 17.67 3.87 -8.05
CA HIS A 102 19.08 3.99 -7.69
C HIS A 102 19.80 2.64 -7.63
N THR A 103 19.07 1.56 -7.33
CA THR A 103 19.59 0.18 -7.29
C THR A 103 19.96 -0.30 -8.69
N ILE A 104 19.13 -0.02 -9.70
CA ILE A 104 19.39 -0.46 -11.09
C ILE A 104 20.59 0.26 -11.75
N MET A 105 21.16 1.28 -11.11
CA MET A 105 22.35 1.98 -11.62
C MET A 105 23.63 1.14 -11.49
N HIS A 106 23.62 0.06 -10.70
CA HIS A 106 24.78 -0.80 -10.44
C HIS A 106 24.44 -2.26 -10.71
N ALA A 107 24.99 -2.86 -11.76
CA ALA A 107 24.56 -4.20 -12.21
C ALA A 107 24.94 -5.38 -11.32
N LYS A 108 25.91 -5.19 -10.41
CA LYS A 108 26.48 -6.28 -9.61
C LYS A 108 26.43 -6.02 -8.11
N ARG A 109 26.12 -4.80 -7.69
CA ARG A 109 26.27 -4.37 -6.29
C ARG A 109 24.91 -4.13 -5.67
N ALA A 110 24.68 -4.72 -4.51
CA ALA A 110 23.54 -4.37 -3.68
C ALA A 110 23.61 -2.88 -3.28
N LEU A 111 22.48 -2.20 -3.30
CA LEU A 111 22.32 -0.91 -2.66
C LEU A 111 21.80 -1.14 -1.24
N VAL A 112 22.66 -0.92 -0.25
CA VAL A 112 22.30 -0.96 1.18
C VAL A 112 22.36 0.46 1.72
N VAL A 113 21.28 0.89 2.37
CA VAL A 113 21.12 2.18 3.03
C VAL A 113 20.66 1.90 4.44
N GLU A 114 21.58 2.02 5.40
CA GLU A 114 21.34 1.73 6.82
C GLU A 114 20.32 2.70 7.45
N ASP A 115 20.42 3.98 7.08
CA ASP A 115 19.47 5.03 7.44
C ASP A 115 19.25 5.99 6.26
N THR A 116 18.07 5.92 5.66
CA THR A 116 17.64 6.73 4.51
C THR A 116 17.37 8.19 4.88
N SER A 117 17.20 8.52 6.17
CA SER A 117 17.08 9.91 6.63
C SER A 117 18.41 10.66 6.60
N LEU A 118 19.53 9.93 6.53
CA LEU A 118 20.89 10.48 6.45
C LEU A 118 21.50 10.37 5.04
N ASP A 119 20.77 9.76 4.10
CA ASP A 119 21.25 9.56 2.73
C ASP A 119 20.77 10.70 1.83
N GLU A 120 21.70 11.47 1.25
CA GLU A 120 21.39 12.62 0.38
C GLU A 120 20.50 12.28 -0.83
N ARG A 121 20.43 11.01 -1.23
CA ARG A 121 19.53 10.55 -2.31
C ARG A 121 18.08 10.45 -1.84
N PHE A 122 17.85 10.24 -0.55
CA PHE A 122 16.57 9.78 0.00
C PHE A 122 16.03 10.60 1.17
N GLN A 123 16.86 11.40 1.86
CA GLN A 123 16.49 12.10 3.10
C GLN A 123 15.25 13.00 2.97
N HIS A 124 14.97 13.49 1.76
CA HIS A 124 13.78 14.31 1.46
C HIS A 124 12.72 13.57 0.63
N ASN A 125 12.95 12.31 0.27
CA ASN A 125 12.03 11.51 -0.52
C ASN A 125 10.71 11.26 0.26
N PRO A 126 9.54 11.31 -0.40
CA PRO A 126 8.25 11.06 0.25
C PRO A 126 8.13 9.71 0.96
N LEU A 127 8.83 8.67 0.49
CA LEU A 127 8.85 7.35 1.15
C LEU A 127 9.57 7.39 2.51
N VAL A 128 10.45 8.38 2.72
CA VAL A 128 11.23 8.56 3.95
C VAL A 128 10.58 9.58 4.89
N THR A 129 10.03 10.66 4.33
CA THR A 129 9.53 11.82 5.09
C THR A 129 8.05 11.77 5.44
N ARG A 130 7.27 10.90 4.81
CA ARG A 130 5.81 10.78 5.05
C ARG A 130 5.46 9.50 5.79
N ALA A 131 4.21 9.08 5.71
CA ALA A 131 3.64 7.95 6.44
C ALA A 131 4.41 6.63 6.28
N SER A 132 5.05 6.39 5.13
CA SER A 132 5.87 5.19 4.94
C SER A 132 7.10 5.15 5.86
N ALA A 133 7.61 6.33 6.25
CA ALA A 133 8.72 6.52 7.19
C ALA A 133 9.87 5.50 7.02
N VAL A 134 10.22 5.17 5.78
CA VAL A 134 11.27 4.20 5.49
C VAL A 134 12.55 4.72 6.14
N ARG A 135 13.25 3.84 6.86
CA ARG A 135 14.55 4.12 7.48
C ARG A 135 15.62 3.22 6.91
N PHE A 136 15.37 1.93 6.77
CA PHE A 136 16.31 1.01 6.17
C PHE A 136 15.87 0.58 4.76
N TYR A 137 16.83 0.44 3.85
CA TYR A 137 16.62 -0.14 2.52
C TYR A 137 17.79 -1.04 2.13
N ALA A 138 17.49 -2.25 1.62
CA ALA A 138 18.47 -3.06 0.92
C ALA A 138 17.86 -3.60 -0.37
N GLY A 139 18.49 -3.31 -1.51
CA GLY A 139 18.05 -3.73 -2.83
C GLY A 139 19.16 -4.37 -3.63
N VAL A 140 18.83 -5.44 -4.35
CA VAL A 140 19.73 -6.12 -5.30
C VAL A 140 19.15 -6.05 -6.70
N PRO A 141 19.94 -5.67 -7.71
CA PRO A 141 19.48 -5.61 -9.10
C PRO A 141 19.09 -6.99 -9.63
N ILE A 142 18.06 -7.02 -10.48
CA ILE A 142 17.74 -8.14 -11.35
C ILE A 142 18.40 -7.83 -12.70
N THR A 143 19.51 -8.49 -12.97
CA THR A 143 20.34 -8.26 -14.17
C THR A 143 20.10 -9.40 -15.17
N THR A 144 19.70 -9.08 -16.38
CA THR A 144 19.47 -10.06 -17.45
C THR A 144 20.78 -10.61 -17.98
N PRO A 145 20.79 -11.76 -18.69
CA PRO A 145 22.00 -12.29 -19.33
C PRO A 145 22.67 -11.31 -20.31
N SER A 146 21.87 -10.43 -20.93
CA SER A 146 22.33 -9.35 -21.80
C SER A 146 23.01 -8.19 -21.04
N GLY A 147 23.04 -8.23 -19.70
CA GLY A 147 23.69 -7.25 -18.85
C GLY A 147 22.82 -6.07 -18.41
N PHE A 148 21.52 -6.06 -18.74
CA PHE A 148 20.62 -4.96 -18.39
C PHE A 148 19.98 -5.17 -17.01
N CYS A 149 19.93 -4.10 -16.21
CA CYS A 149 19.26 -4.10 -14.91
C CYS A 149 17.80 -3.69 -15.06
N ILE A 150 16.90 -4.66 -15.12
CA ILE A 150 15.49 -4.40 -15.45
C ILE A 150 14.63 -4.14 -14.20
N GLY A 151 15.14 -4.48 -13.02
CA GLY A 151 14.42 -4.35 -11.76
C GLY A 151 15.28 -4.64 -10.54
N SER A 152 14.64 -4.87 -9.41
CA SER A 152 15.32 -5.25 -8.16
C SER A 152 14.45 -6.12 -7.26
N VAL A 153 15.12 -6.97 -6.48
CA VAL A 153 14.58 -7.57 -5.26
C VAL A 153 15.03 -6.70 -4.10
N PHE A 154 14.12 -6.25 -3.26
CA PHE A 154 14.47 -5.36 -2.16
C PHE A 154 13.66 -5.63 -0.90
N VAL A 155 14.17 -5.13 0.21
CA VAL A 155 13.50 -5.06 1.51
C VAL A 155 13.57 -3.63 2.04
N PHE A 156 12.61 -3.25 2.87
CA PHE A 156 12.73 -2.05 3.68
C PHE A 156 12.13 -2.24 5.07
N ASP A 157 12.52 -1.34 5.97
CA ASP A 157 12.03 -1.27 7.34
C ASP A 157 11.89 0.21 7.75
N VAL A 158 11.03 0.46 8.72
CA VAL A 158 10.86 1.76 9.41
C VAL A 158 11.89 1.93 10.54
N LYS A 159 12.70 0.91 10.82
CA LYS A 159 13.85 0.95 11.72
C LYS A 159 15.16 0.91 10.93
N CYS A 160 16.21 1.54 11.45
CA CYS A 160 17.55 1.45 10.87
C CYS A 160 18.15 0.06 11.12
N HIS A 161 18.97 -0.42 10.19
CA HIS A 161 19.70 -1.70 10.32
C HIS A 161 21.18 -1.46 10.06
N HIS A 162 22.06 -2.23 10.71
CA HIS A 162 23.51 -2.13 10.55
C HIS A 162 24.11 -3.49 10.18
N HIS A 163 25.27 -3.47 9.51
CA HIS A 163 26.03 -4.69 9.15
C HIS A 163 25.23 -5.71 8.33
N VAL A 164 24.43 -5.22 7.39
CA VAL A 164 23.52 -6.05 6.60
C VAL A 164 24.25 -6.86 5.52
N ASP A 165 24.05 -8.19 5.52
CA ASP A 165 24.50 -9.07 4.44
C ASP A 165 23.40 -9.29 3.38
N ALA A 166 23.60 -8.75 2.18
CA ALA A 166 22.65 -8.87 1.06
C ALA A 166 22.79 -10.17 0.24
N LYS A 167 23.62 -11.14 0.64
CA LYS A 167 23.82 -12.41 -0.12
C LYS A 167 22.52 -13.16 -0.37
N ILE A 168 21.59 -13.19 0.58
CA ILE A 168 20.30 -13.85 0.39
C ILE A 168 19.47 -13.16 -0.69
N LEU A 169 19.48 -11.82 -0.73
CA LEU A 169 18.80 -11.05 -1.79
C LEU A 169 19.41 -11.33 -3.17
N HIS A 170 20.73 -11.53 -3.27
CA HIS A 170 21.37 -11.99 -4.51
C HIS A 170 20.87 -13.36 -4.96
N LYS A 171 20.76 -14.32 -4.04
CA LYS A 171 20.20 -15.65 -4.36
C LYS A 171 18.75 -15.55 -4.82
N ILE A 172 17.97 -14.69 -4.19
CA ILE A 172 16.56 -14.45 -4.57
C ILE A 172 16.48 -13.78 -5.94
N ALA A 173 17.29 -12.76 -6.23
CA ALA A 173 17.33 -12.11 -7.54
C ALA A 173 17.69 -13.08 -8.67
N ALA A 174 18.65 -13.98 -8.44
CA ALA A 174 18.98 -15.04 -9.39
C ALA A 174 17.80 -16.02 -9.61
N LYS A 175 17.05 -16.33 -8.55
CA LYS A 175 15.85 -17.18 -8.64
C LYS A 175 14.71 -16.49 -9.40
N VAL A 176 14.53 -15.19 -9.19
CA VAL A 176 13.58 -14.35 -9.91
C VAL A 176 13.86 -14.40 -11.41
N LEU A 177 15.12 -14.19 -11.82
CA LEU A 177 15.50 -14.27 -13.23
C LEU A 177 15.19 -15.65 -13.83
N LYS A 178 15.53 -16.73 -13.11
CA LYS A 178 15.21 -18.10 -13.54
C LYS A 178 13.70 -18.29 -13.75
N TYR A 179 12.85 -17.78 -12.86
CA TYR A 179 11.40 -17.86 -13.02
C TYR A 179 10.89 -17.03 -14.21
N MET A 180 11.52 -15.88 -14.49
CA MET A 180 11.20 -15.09 -15.68
C MET A 180 11.53 -15.85 -16.97
N ASP A 181 12.70 -16.49 -17.03
CA ASP A 181 13.10 -17.31 -18.19
C ASP A 181 12.19 -18.53 -18.39
N GLU A 182 11.82 -19.22 -17.30
CA GLU A 182 10.84 -20.32 -17.34
C GLU A 182 9.48 -19.84 -17.87
N ARG A 183 9.02 -18.68 -17.41
CA ARG A 183 7.75 -18.09 -17.86
C ARG A 183 7.78 -17.72 -19.34
N LEU A 184 8.88 -17.15 -19.83
CA LEU A 184 9.04 -16.85 -21.26
C LEU A 184 9.01 -18.11 -22.12
N LYS A 185 9.68 -19.19 -21.70
CA LYS A 185 9.64 -20.48 -22.39
C LYS A 185 8.22 -21.04 -22.46
N ASN A 186 7.47 -20.93 -21.37
CA ASN A 186 6.08 -21.40 -21.32
C ASN A 186 5.16 -20.58 -22.24
N ILE A 187 5.35 -19.25 -22.31
CA ILE A 187 4.62 -18.39 -23.24
C ILE A 187 4.93 -18.79 -24.69
N ALA A 188 6.21 -18.92 -25.04
CA ALA A 188 6.63 -19.31 -26.39
C ALA A 188 6.10 -20.70 -26.79
N ALA A 189 6.08 -21.66 -25.86
CA ALA A 189 5.49 -22.97 -26.09
C ALA A 189 3.97 -22.90 -26.33
N ALA A 190 3.25 -22.05 -25.60
CA ALA A 190 1.81 -21.87 -25.75
C ALA A 190 1.41 -21.12 -27.05
N THR A 191 2.28 -20.27 -27.60
CA THR A 191 2.02 -19.47 -28.81
C THR A 191 2.63 -20.06 -30.08
N GLY A 192 3.06 -21.33 -30.08
CA GLY A 192 3.62 -21.98 -31.27
C GLY A 192 4.98 -21.42 -31.71
N GLY A 193 5.77 -20.89 -30.78
CA GLY A 193 7.13 -20.40 -31.01
C GLY A 193 7.27 -18.89 -31.20
N ALA A 194 6.16 -18.15 -31.39
CA ALA A 194 6.18 -16.70 -31.53
C ALA A 194 5.95 -16.02 -30.18
N LEU A 195 6.95 -15.32 -29.62
CA LEU A 195 6.66 -14.46 -28.46
C LEU A 195 5.67 -13.36 -28.86
N PRO A 196 4.66 -13.06 -28.04
CA PRO A 196 3.79 -11.91 -28.29
C PRO A 196 4.65 -10.65 -28.40
N LYS A 197 4.27 -9.68 -29.22
CA LYS A 197 4.98 -8.38 -29.22
C LYS A 197 4.75 -7.70 -27.87
N PRO A 198 5.75 -7.03 -27.27
CA PRO A 198 5.53 -6.30 -26.04
C PRO A 198 4.49 -5.21 -26.26
N THR A 199 3.34 -5.32 -25.58
CA THR A 199 2.36 -4.24 -25.56
C THR A 199 2.92 -3.14 -24.67
N LEU A 200 3.51 -2.11 -25.26
CA LEU A 200 3.75 -0.85 -24.58
C LEU A 200 2.39 -0.21 -24.31
N LEU A 201 1.76 -0.57 -23.20
CA LEU A 201 0.52 0.07 -22.76
C LEU A 201 0.84 1.54 -22.47
N SER A 202 0.43 2.43 -23.37
CA SER A 202 0.36 3.85 -23.04
C SER A 202 -0.60 4.01 -21.86
N SER A 203 -0.23 4.85 -20.90
CA SER A 203 -0.91 5.05 -19.61
C SER A 203 -2.35 5.59 -19.70
N ALA A 204 -2.94 5.66 -20.90
CA ALA A 204 -4.26 6.24 -21.15
C ALA A 204 -5.45 5.26 -21.06
N ALA A 205 -5.23 3.93 -21.02
CA ALA A 205 -6.31 2.95 -21.22
C ALA A 205 -6.95 2.36 -19.95
N LEU A 206 -6.64 2.86 -18.75
CA LEU A 206 -7.27 2.43 -17.48
C LEU A 206 -7.95 3.62 -16.78
N SER A 207 -8.88 4.25 -17.47
CA SER A 207 -9.77 5.27 -16.90
C SER A 207 -11.17 5.18 -17.50
N GLN A 208 -11.75 3.98 -17.54
CA GLN A 208 -13.19 3.80 -17.73
C GLN A 208 -13.69 2.64 -16.86
N SER A 209 -13.65 2.82 -15.54
CA SER A 209 -14.64 2.17 -14.68
C SER A 209 -15.82 3.12 -14.53
N LYS A 210 -16.91 2.68 -15.14
CA LYS A 210 -18.27 3.21 -15.18
C LYS A 210 -18.67 3.91 -13.86
N VAL A 211 -18.82 5.23 -13.91
CA VAL A 211 -19.53 6.02 -12.89
C VAL A 211 -21.00 5.64 -12.97
N VAL A 212 -21.54 5.05 -11.91
CA VAL A 212 -22.99 4.89 -11.72
C VAL A 212 -23.50 6.23 -11.19
N SER A 213 -24.33 6.90 -11.99
CA SER A 213 -25.04 8.12 -11.60
C SER A 213 -26.09 7.82 -10.52
N PRO A 214 -26.34 8.73 -9.56
CA PRO A 214 -27.44 8.59 -8.61
C PRO A 214 -28.78 8.94 -9.27
N PRO A 215 -29.91 8.30 -8.89
CA PRO A 215 -31.21 8.67 -9.40
C PRO A 215 -31.81 9.89 -8.69
N THR A 216 -32.53 10.64 -9.50
CA THR A 216 -33.31 11.85 -9.28
C THR A 216 -34.43 11.70 -8.23
N SER A 217 -34.69 12.83 -7.56
CA SER A 217 -35.77 13.15 -6.62
C SER A 217 -37.18 12.71 -7.05
N GLN A 218 -38.01 12.35 -6.06
CA GLN A 218 -39.47 12.46 -6.12
C GLN A 218 -39.99 13.29 -4.92
N GLU A 219 -40.77 14.33 -5.25
CA GLU A 219 -41.77 15.08 -4.46
C GLU A 219 -42.80 14.13 -3.78
N GLN A 220 -43.58 14.41 -2.73
CA GLN A 220 -44.10 15.56 -1.93
C GLN A 220 -44.94 14.89 -0.75
N PRO A 221 -45.78 15.55 0.11
CA PRO A 221 -46.06 16.97 0.41
C PRO A 221 -46.15 17.32 1.93
N ALA A 222 -46.58 18.55 2.18
CA ALA A 222 -46.67 19.36 3.41
C ALA A 222 -47.62 18.91 4.54
N GLY A 223 -47.39 19.48 5.73
CA GLY A 223 -48.34 19.60 6.83
C GLY A 223 -47.92 20.66 7.86
N GLU A 224 -48.65 21.78 7.92
CA GLU A 224 -48.59 22.85 8.93
C GLU A 224 -48.95 22.33 10.32
N THR A 225 -48.35 22.87 11.41
CA THR A 225 -49.06 23.76 12.37
C THR A 225 -48.23 24.19 13.59
N ALA A 226 -48.43 25.47 13.93
CA ALA A 226 -48.59 26.07 15.26
C ALA A 226 -47.39 26.37 16.18
N LEU A 227 -47.27 27.68 16.43
CA LEU A 227 -46.55 28.38 17.50
C LEU A 227 -46.88 27.86 18.92
N ARG A 228 -45.88 27.88 19.81
CA ARG A 228 -46.04 28.43 21.17
C ARG A 228 -44.71 28.86 21.78
N GLU A 229 -44.60 30.16 22.07
CA GLU A 229 -43.56 30.81 22.88
C GLU A 229 -43.53 30.27 24.31
N GLN A 230 -42.35 30.02 24.87
CA GLN A 230 -42.04 30.19 26.30
C GLN A 230 -40.57 30.62 26.49
N GLN A 231 -40.35 31.65 27.32
CA GLN A 231 -39.08 32.31 27.64
C GLN A 231 -38.07 31.40 28.38
N PRO A 232 -36.76 31.70 28.32
CA PRO A 232 -35.73 31.02 29.11
C PRO A 232 -35.49 31.68 30.49
N PRO A 233 -35.11 30.92 31.54
CA PRO A 233 -34.59 31.49 32.79
C PRO A 233 -33.07 31.75 32.72
N MET A 234 -32.61 32.70 33.54
CA MET A 234 -31.26 33.26 33.67
C MET A 234 -30.19 32.29 34.26
N PRO A 235 -28.88 32.60 34.13
CA PRO A 235 -27.80 31.65 34.40
C PRO A 235 -27.34 31.64 35.87
N MET A 236 -26.94 30.46 36.36
CA MET A 236 -26.18 30.30 37.60
C MET A 236 -24.70 29.96 37.33
N LYS A 237 -23.88 30.45 38.26
CA LYS A 237 -22.43 30.69 38.25
C LYS A 237 -21.60 29.41 38.53
N PRO A 238 -20.32 29.32 38.10
CA PRO A 238 -19.51 28.09 38.22
C PRO A 238 -18.67 28.05 39.50
N GLU A 239 -18.37 26.85 40.01
CA GLU A 239 -17.35 26.60 41.04
C GLU A 239 -16.89 25.11 41.02
N PRO A 240 -15.73 24.74 41.61
CA PRO A 240 -14.50 24.54 40.84
C PRO A 240 -13.85 23.14 40.96
N VAL A 241 -12.77 22.98 40.21
CA VAL A 241 -11.91 21.80 40.01
C VAL A 241 -11.18 21.37 41.29
N ALA A 242 -11.03 20.05 41.49
CA ALA A 242 -10.08 19.45 42.44
C ALA A 242 -9.21 18.38 41.75
N GLU A 243 -7.92 18.40 42.10
CA GLU A 243 -6.78 17.61 41.62
C GLU A 243 -6.72 16.15 42.14
N PRO A 244 -5.81 15.30 41.60
CA PRO A 244 -5.91 13.84 41.65
C PRO A 244 -5.09 13.17 42.76
N THR A 245 -5.49 11.95 43.16
CA THR A 245 -4.72 11.04 44.02
C THR A 245 -4.87 9.57 43.56
N PRO A 246 -3.95 8.66 43.96
CA PRO A 246 -3.27 7.75 43.03
C PRO A 246 -3.85 6.32 42.94
N VAL A 247 -3.35 5.63 41.91
CA VAL A 247 -3.63 4.24 41.50
C VAL A 247 -3.16 3.20 42.54
N PRO A 248 -3.87 2.06 42.65
CA PRO A 248 -3.15 0.79 42.78
C PRO A 248 -3.60 -0.30 41.77
N GLU A 249 -2.56 -1.01 41.33
CA GLU A 249 -2.37 -2.37 40.81
C GLU A 249 -3.51 -3.34 40.43
N ALA A 250 -3.14 -4.21 39.49
CA ALA A 250 -3.95 -5.05 38.61
C ALA A 250 -4.45 -6.38 39.20
N GLY A 251 -5.62 -6.81 38.70
CA GLY A 251 -6.19 -8.16 38.81
C GLY A 251 -7.33 -8.35 37.79
N PRO A 252 -7.65 -9.59 37.36
CA PRO A 252 -8.05 -9.90 35.99
C PRO A 252 -9.54 -9.65 35.70
N VAL A 253 -9.85 -9.12 34.51
CA VAL A 253 -11.22 -8.86 34.06
C VAL A 253 -11.68 -9.95 33.08
N GLN A 254 -12.75 -10.66 33.44
CA GLN A 254 -13.58 -11.44 32.52
C GLN A 254 -14.79 -10.61 32.06
N SER A 255 -15.08 -10.73 30.77
CA SER A 255 -16.36 -10.62 30.05
C SER A 255 -17.27 -9.38 30.17
N SER A 256 -17.62 -8.92 28.96
CA SER A 256 -18.95 -8.46 28.52
C SER A 256 -19.42 -7.07 28.95
N ALA A 257 -19.35 -6.10 28.02
CA ALA A 257 -20.48 -5.22 27.73
C ALA A 257 -20.28 -4.45 26.41
N LEU A 258 -21.33 -4.53 25.59
CA LEU A 258 -21.60 -3.81 24.36
C LEU A 258 -21.64 -2.29 24.64
N VAL A 259 -20.90 -1.47 23.91
CA VAL A 259 -21.12 -0.01 23.89
C VAL A 259 -21.29 0.44 22.44
N GLN A 260 -22.54 0.73 22.10
CA GLN A 260 -22.95 1.44 20.90
C GLN A 260 -22.62 2.93 21.08
N ALA A 261 -21.86 3.49 20.15
CA ALA A 261 -21.69 4.93 20.02
C ALA A 261 -22.64 5.43 18.92
N SER A 262 -23.58 6.30 19.29
CA SER A 262 -24.39 7.07 18.35
C SER A 262 -23.86 8.51 18.23
N PRO A 263 -24.01 9.15 17.06
CA PRO A 263 -23.23 10.32 16.68
C PRO A 263 -23.87 11.65 17.12
N VAL A 264 -23.04 12.63 17.48
CA VAL A 264 -23.45 14.04 17.57
C VAL A 264 -23.14 14.70 16.23
N SER A 265 -24.16 15.28 15.60
CA SER A 265 -24.05 16.11 14.39
C SER A 265 -24.40 17.57 14.70
N THR A 266 -23.64 18.46 14.05
CA THR A 266 -24.02 19.82 13.58
C THR A 266 -24.25 20.92 14.65
N SER A 267 -23.91 22.21 14.49
CA SER A 267 -23.64 23.02 13.29
C SER A 267 -23.05 24.41 13.63
N THR A 268 -22.38 25.02 12.64
CA THR A 268 -22.31 26.46 12.23
C THR A 268 -22.02 27.58 13.28
N ALA A 269 -20.92 28.32 13.12
CA ALA A 269 -20.77 29.55 12.32
C ALA A 269 -21.46 30.80 12.93
N ILE A 270 -20.64 31.73 13.42
CA ILE A 270 -21.06 33.11 13.70
C ILE A 270 -20.08 34.06 13.00
N GLU A 271 -20.62 34.83 12.07
CA GLU A 271 -20.03 36.04 11.52
C GLU A 271 -20.05 37.16 12.57
N ALA A 272 -18.97 37.92 12.68
CA ALA A 272 -19.02 39.26 13.25
C ALA A 272 -18.04 40.17 12.50
N GLN A 273 -18.62 41.12 11.75
CA GLN A 273 -17.93 42.26 11.18
C GLN A 273 -17.44 43.19 12.30
N GLY A 274 -16.21 43.69 12.16
CA GLY A 274 -15.66 44.76 12.99
C GLY A 274 -14.43 45.37 12.32
N GLN A 275 -14.59 46.58 11.77
CA GLN A 275 -13.49 47.38 11.22
C GLN A 275 -12.60 47.90 12.37
N GLY A 276 -11.28 47.73 12.23
CA GLY A 276 -10.28 48.34 13.12
C GLY A 276 -8.86 47.92 12.75
N GLN A 277 -8.06 48.87 12.24
CA GLN A 277 -6.62 48.72 11.99
C GLN A 277 -5.84 48.43 13.28
N GLY A 278 -4.85 47.53 13.21
CA GLY A 278 -3.82 47.37 14.24
C GLY A 278 -3.39 45.92 14.43
N GLY A 279 -2.11 45.61 14.24
CA GLY A 279 -1.55 44.27 14.26
C GLY A 279 -1.84 43.49 15.56
N LEU A 280 -2.75 42.52 15.46
CA LEU A 280 -3.03 41.42 16.41
C LEU A 280 -4.00 40.38 15.79
N GLY A 281 -4.71 40.71 14.69
CA GLY A 281 -5.67 39.82 14.02
C GLY A 281 -5.10 38.64 13.22
N ASN A 282 -3.80 38.65 12.87
CA ASN A 282 -3.16 37.56 12.13
C ASN A 282 -3.18 36.24 12.93
N MET A 283 -2.76 36.28 14.21
CA MET A 283 -2.63 35.06 15.02
C MET A 283 -3.99 34.42 15.34
N GLY A 284 -5.02 35.23 15.57
CA GLY A 284 -6.40 34.74 15.76
C GLY A 284 -6.97 34.08 14.51
N SER A 285 -6.72 34.66 13.32
CA SER A 285 -7.13 34.05 12.05
C SER A 285 -6.37 32.75 11.74
N MET A 286 -5.10 32.67 12.17
CA MET A 286 -4.27 31.48 12.02
C MET A 286 -4.71 30.36 12.98
N LEU A 287 -5.05 30.71 14.23
CA LEU A 287 -5.63 29.78 15.21
C LEU A 287 -7.00 29.26 14.77
N MET A 288 -7.87 30.13 14.24
CA MET A 288 -9.18 29.70 13.74
C MET A 288 -9.05 28.80 12.50
N ASN A 289 -8.11 29.09 11.60
CA ASN A 289 -7.78 28.20 10.48
C ASN A 289 -7.20 26.86 10.96
N LEU A 290 -6.35 26.87 12.00
CA LEU A 290 -5.81 25.65 12.57
C LEU A 290 -6.92 24.81 13.19
N LEU A 291 -7.81 25.43 13.98
CA LEU A 291 -8.96 24.77 14.58
C LEU A 291 -9.90 24.21 13.52
N ALA A 292 -10.25 24.99 12.50
CA ALA A 292 -11.06 24.53 11.37
C ALA A 292 -10.43 23.34 10.65
N ARG A 293 -9.12 23.39 10.36
CA ARG A 293 -8.39 22.25 9.76
C ARG A 293 -8.34 21.04 10.67
N THR A 294 -8.18 21.22 11.98
CA THR A 294 -8.20 20.10 12.93
C THR A 294 -9.59 19.47 13.01
N THR A 295 -10.66 20.27 12.99
CA THR A 295 -12.05 19.77 12.98
C THR A 295 -12.36 19.05 11.66
N GLU A 296 -11.94 19.59 10.52
CA GLU A 296 -12.09 18.93 9.22
C GLU A 296 -11.33 17.60 9.17
N THR A 297 -10.10 17.58 9.69
CA THR A 297 -9.30 16.35 9.77
C THR A 297 -9.96 15.31 10.69
N GLN A 298 -10.52 15.74 11.84
CA GLN A 298 -11.25 14.84 12.74
C GLN A 298 -12.52 14.28 12.09
N GLN A 299 -13.25 15.09 11.33
CA GLN A 299 -14.46 14.66 10.62
C GLN A 299 -14.13 13.70 9.46
N GLN A 300 -13.05 13.95 8.72
CA GLN A 300 -12.54 13.03 7.70
C GLN A 300 -12.09 11.70 8.30
N LEU A 301 -11.42 11.72 9.46
CA LEU A 301 -11.00 10.50 10.15
C LEU A 301 -12.20 9.69 10.65
N ALA A 302 -13.23 10.34 11.20
CA ALA A 302 -14.47 9.69 11.60
C ALA A 302 -15.21 9.06 10.41
N ALA A 303 -15.25 9.75 9.26
CA ALA A 303 -15.81 9.21 8.03
C ALA A 303 -15.00 8.00 7.51
N GLN A 304 -13.67 8.07 7.54
CA GLN A 304 -12.81 6.95 7.17
C GLN A 304 -12.98 5.75 8.10
N GLN A 305 -13.15 5.98 9.41
CA GLN A 305 -13.43 4.92 10.37
C GLN A 305 -14.79 4.26 10.12
N GLY A 306 -15.81 5.05 9.74
CA GLY A 306 -17.12 4.52 9.34
C GLY A 306 -17.03 3.61 8.12
N VAL A 307 -16.38 4.06 7.05
CA VAL A 307 -16.16 3.26 5.82
C VAL A 307 -15.34 2.00 6.12
N MET A 308 -14.33 2.11 6.98
CA MET A 308 -13.51 0.96 7.39
C MET A 308 -14.32 -0.07 8.18
N PHE A 309 -15.23 0.37 9.06
CA PHE A 309 -16.12 -0.52 9.81
C PHE A 309 -17.12 -1.25 8.90
N GLU A 310 -17.69 -0.54 7.92
CA GLU A 310 -18.58 -1.12 6.92
C GLU A 310 -17.86 -2.17 6.05
N THR A 311 -16.66 -1.84 5.57
CA THR A 311 -15.82 -2.77 4.79
C THR A 311 -15.42 -4.01 5.61
N LEU A 312 -15.11 -3.84 6.90
CA LEU A 312 -14.82 -4.95 7.80
C LEU A 312 -16.06 -5.83 8.04
N GLY A 313 -17.24 -5.23 8.13
CA GLY A 313 -18.51 -5.95 8.20
C GLY A 313 -18.78 -6.78 6.94
N GLU A 314 -18.57 -6.22 5.75
CA GLU A 314 -18.68 -6.93 4.49
C GLU A 314 -17.70 -8.11 4.38
N HIS A 315 -16.43 -7.90 4.76
CA HIS A 315 -15.44 -8.97 4.78
C HIS A 315 -15.79 -10.07 5.79
N SER A 316 -16.35 -9.73 6.95
CA SER A 316 -16.83 -10.72 7.92
C SER A 316 -17.95 -11.57 7.33
N ASN A 317 -18.92 -10.95 6.66
CA ASN A 317 -20.01 -11.66 5.99
C ASN A 317 -19.49 -12.57 4.86
N GLN A 318 -18.47 -12.14 4.11
CA GLN A 318 -17.83 -12.98 3.09
C GLN A 318 -17.11 -14.19 3.69
N LEU A 319 -16.44 -14.01 4.84
CA LEU A 319 -15.79 -15.12 5.55
C LEU A 319 -16.80 -16.15 6.06
N ASP A 320 -17.94 -15.69 6.58
CA ASP A 320 -19.03 -16.59 6.99
C ASP A 320 -19.60 -17.37 5.80
N LEU A 321 -19.78 -16.70 4.66
CA LEU A 321 -20.23 -17.34 3.42
C LEU A 321 -19.23 -18.40 2.93
N LEU A 322 -17.93 -18.10 3.02
CA LEU A 322 -16.86 -19.04 2.66
C LEU A 322 -16.86 -20.25 3.60
N GLY A 323 -17.03 -20.02 4.90
CA GLY A 323 -17.15 -21.08 5.92
C GLY A 323 -18.34 -22.00 5.66
N GLN A 324 -19.51 -21.45 5.32
CA GLN A 324 -20.68 -22.23 4.93
C GLN A 324 -20.42 -23.04 3.66
N SER A 325 -19.74 -22.47 2.66
CA SER A 325 -19.36 -23.17 1.44
C SER A 325 -18.40 -24.34 1.72
N MET A 326 -17.42 -24.15 2.60
CA MET A 326 -16.51 -25.23 3.01
C MET A 326 -17.26 -26.36 3.73
N SER A 327 -18.14 -26.04 4.67
CA SER A 327 -18.97 -27.04 5.37
C SER A 327 -19.86 -27.84 4.40
N ASN A 328 -20.43 -27.17 3.39
CA ASN A 328 -21.22 -27.84 2.37
C ASN A 328 -20.37 -28.74 1.47
N LEU A 329 -19.14 -28.32 1.16
CA LEU A 329 -18.21 -29.10 0.36
C LEU A 329 -17.74 -30.36 1.12
N GLU A 330 -17.44 -30.24 2.41
CA GLU A 330 -17.10 -31.36 3.30
C GLU A 330 -18.23 -32.39 3.34
N LYS A 331 -19.48 -31.95 3.53
CA LYS A 331 -20.66 -32.84 3.49
C LYS A 331 -20.79 -33.56 2.16
N ARG A 332 -20.54 -32.88 1.03
CA ARG A 332 -20.58 -33.50 -0.30
C ARG A 332 -19.46 -34.52 -0.49
N PHE A 333 -18.25 -34.24 -0.02
CA PHE A 333 -17.15 -35.20 -0.05
C PHE A 333 -17.47 -36.47 0.75
N GLU A 334 -18.04 -36.31 1.94
CA GLU A 334 -18.39 -37.45 2.78
C GLU A 334 -19.50 -38.31 2.15
N GLN A 335 -20.50 -37.68 1.51
CA GLN A 335 -21.51 -38.40 0.74
C GLN A 335 -20.93 -39.18 -0.44
N VAL A 336 -19.97 -38.60 -1.16
CA VAL A 336 -19.28 -39.27 -2.29
C VAL A 336 -18.46 -40.46 -1.78
N ARG A 337 -17.79 -40.30 -0.64
CA ARG A 337 -17.04 -41.38 0.01
C ARG A 337 -17.95 -42.53 0.41
N LEU A 338 -19.06 -42.25 1.09
CA LEU A 338 -20.04 -43.26 1.51
C LEU A 338 -20.67 -43.96 0.30
N LYS A 339 -21.01 -43.24 -0.77
CA LYS A 339 -21.50 -43.85 -2.03
C LYS A 339 -20.48 -44.79 -2.67
N LYS A 340 -19.19 -44.43 -2.68
CA LYS A 340 -18.12 -45.29 -3.20
C LYS A 340 -17.95 -46.55 -2.34
N GLU A 341 -18.05 -46.44 -1.02
CA GLU A 341 -17.98 -47.59 -0.12
C GLU A 341 -19.19 -48.53 -0.31
N GLN A 342 -20.40 -48.00 -0.43
CA GLN A 342 -21.61 -48.80 -0.72
C GLN A 342 -21.54 -49.51 -2.08
N GLN A 343 -21.04 -48.83 -3.12
CA GLN A 343 -20.82 -49.46 -4.44
C GLN A 343 -19.79 -50.59 -4.38
N ARG A 344 -18.71 -50.42 -3.61
CA ARG A 344 -17.71 -51.48 -3.38
C ARG A 344 -18.31 -52.67 -2.62
N SER A 345 -19.12 -52.42 -1.58
CA SER A 345 -19.79 -53.48 -0.84
C SER A 345 -20.85 -54.23 -1.66
N ALA A 346 -21.56 -53.53 -2.56
CA ALA A 346 -22.52 -54.15 -3.48
C ALA A 346 -21.82 -54.98 -4.56
N ALA A 347 -20.70 -54.52 -5.10
CA ALA A 347 -19.90 -55.26 -6.07
C ALA A 347 -19.26 -56.54 -5.48
N ASN A 348 -19.05 -56.58 -4.15
CA ASN A 348 -18.48 -57.74 -3.47
C ASN A 348 -19.53 -58.75 -2.96
N ARG A 349 -20.83 -58.48 -3.14
CA ARG A 349 -21.91 -59.44 -2.91
C ARG A 349 -22.22 -60.20 -4.21
N ILE A 350 -21.45 -61.25 -4.48
CA ILE A 350 -21.83 -62.26 -5.46
C ILE A 350 -23.05 -63.03 -4.89
N PRO A 351 -24.18 -63.14 -5.61
CA PRO A 351 -25.30 -63.96 -5.14
C PRO A 351 -24.92 -65.44 -5.24
N ASN A 352 -24.78 -66.09 -4.09
CA ASN A 352 -24.69 -67.55 -4.00
C ASN A 352 -26.05 -68.12 -4.45
N ARG A 353 -26.11 -68.61 -5.69
CA ARG A 353 -27.26 -69.30 -6.24
C ARG A 353 -26.80 -70.60 -6.87
N VAL A 354 -26.73 -71.66 -6.06
CA VAL A 354 -27.31 -73.00 -6.29
C VAL A 354 -27.61 -73.60 -4.92
#